data_AF-A0A972FKX8-F1
#
_entry.id   AF-A0A972FKX8-F1
#
_cell.length_a   1.000
_cell.length_b   1.000
_cell.length_c   1.000
_cell.angle_alpha   90.00
_cell.angle_beta   90.00
_cell.angle_gamma   90.00
#
_symmetry.space_group_name_H-M   'P 1'
#
loop_
_entity.id
_entity.type
_entity.pdbx_description
1 polymer ?
#
loop_
_entity_poly.entity_id
_entity_poly.type
_entity_poly.pdbx_seq_one_letter_code
_entity_poly.pdbx_strand_id
1 'polypeptide(L)'
;MKIVSFVLFAFMSIVLSAQNKVTLIVDVPNAADEVYITGNQDVLGNWDPKKIKLEASGKTQRMISVPLDFPAEFKFTQGSWESQAVLTSLDDESNLKLLKPADTVRYQIKGWHNSIAFDQRIITSEIRHLKSVYFPSEDRIMKIRLPKNYDSQKKYPVIVALDGYSLFDLIADTSNSLSSNNTIPECIVVGVYHNNRGFETNPNFGMNKEIAENIFNPGSEKLSLFLTKEVMPLLEKDYSVSGYFSLVGHSNTAHFVSRQMLRKHNPFRGIIAMSMYSTPNFIADIDAFLKSPENNGKSYFLAYGKKDFGTEEAPEALLKDNDSFVVSFDAKGYNATHVSLPQSAVIDGLLQLFPAYGNFEDFDQNVLKDRMRLEDYLTSYSKKIKADYGIDVNMQEDTDNLYDCIKEQIVRGADVEKYSEWLAVASKKHTVSHLDMAWDFYRMKSWKQAAENYEAYLNGTELSGLRHHSANVAEVYSALKQPEKAIGFMEKAIVIQPENELFFRHWIANICTENKIEKAKAKKAIAFCRKNFKPNIYFSISDMDELENRLKTY
;
A
#
# COMPACT_ATOMS: atom_id res chain seq x y z
N MET A 1 97.84 -11.63 10.70
CA MET A 1 96.77 -10.82 10.10
C MET A 1 95.51 -11.06 10.92
N LYS A 2 94.97 -10.02 11.56
CA LYS A 2 93.79 -10.07 12.47
C LYS A 2 92.52 -10.42 11.69
N ILE A 3 91.67 -11.32 12.21
CA ILE A 3 90.21 -11.22 12.04
C ILE A 3 89.54 -11.70 13.34
N VAL A 4 88.79 -10.77 13.93
CA VAL A 4 87.79 -10.92 14.99
C VAL A 4 86.45 -11.27 14.32
N SER A 5 85.63 -12.13 14.91
CA SER A 5 84.15 -12.06 14.82
C SER A 5 83.53 -13.07 15.79
N PHE A 6 83.05 -12.63 16.95
CA PHE A 6 81.68 -12.16 17.25
C PHE A 6 80.63 -13.28 17.25
N VAL A 7 80.30 -13.73 18.47
CA VAL A 7 79.11 -14.52 18.80
C VAL A 7 77.90 -13.59 18.71
N LEU A 8 76.97 -13.88 17.79
CA LEU A 8 75.72 -13.14 17.64
C LEU A 8 74.64 -13.81 18.49
N PHE A 9 74.26 -13.18 19.60
CA PHE A 9 73.03 -13.48 20.32
C PHE A 9 71.84 -12.97 19.49
N ALA A 10 71.03 -13.87 18.93
CA ALA A 10 69.75 -13.52 18.34
C ALA A 10 68.74 -13.26 19.46
N PHE A 11 68.49 -11.98 19.76
CA PHE A 11 67.34 -11.54 20.53
C PHE A 11 66.07 -11.83 19.73
N MET A 12 65.28 -12.80 20.18
CA MET A 12 63.91 -13.01 19.72
C MET A 12 63.05 -11.92 20.36
N SER A 13 62.92 -10.78 19.69
CA SER A 13 62.02 -9.70 20.08
C SER A 13 60.58 -10.15 19.85
N ILE A 14 59.91 -10.58 20.92
CA ILE A 14 58.45 -10.71 20.97
C ILE A 14 57.90 -9.29 20.92
N VAL A 15 57.46 -8.86 19.74
CA VAL A 15 56.61 -7.67 19.61
C VAL A 15 55.20 -8.12 19.97
N LEU A 16 54.79 -7.89 21.23
CA LEU A 16 53.35 -7.82 21.53
C LEU A 16 52.83 -6.57 20.83
N SER A 17 52.16 -6.72 19.69
CA SER A 17 51.34 -5.64 19.16
C SER A 17 50.12 -5.50 20.07
N ALA A 18 49.96 -4.35 20.72
CA ALA A 18 48.68 -3.98 21.29
C ALA A 18 47.73 -3.68 20.13
N GLN A 19 46.98 -4.68 19.67
CA GLN A 19 45.85 -4.41 18.76
C GLN A 19 44.84 -3.54 19.52
N ASN A 20 44.57 -2.34 18.99
CA ASN A 20 43.51 -1.48 19.51
C ASN A 20 42.18 -2.23 19.43
N LYS A 21 41.59 -2.53 20.59
CA LYS A 21 40.30 -3.22 20.69
C LYS A 21 39.17 -2.22 20.51
N VAL A 22 38.12 -2.64 19.83
CA VAL A 22 36.86 -1.92 19.72
C VAL A 22 35.94 -2.45 20.82
N THR A 23 35.35 -1.56 21.60
CA THR A 23 34.37 -1.93 22.62
C THR A 23 32.96 -1.79 22.07
N LEU A 24 32.25 -2.90 21.94
CA LEU A 24 30.84 -2.92 21.54
C LEU A 24 29.99 -3.00 22.80
N ILE A 25 29.06 -2.05 22.98
CA ILE A 25 28.11 -2.04 24.09
C ILE A 25 26.71 -2.17 23.50
N VAL A 26 25.91 -3.05 24.08
CA VAL A 26 24.57 -3.39 23.61
C VAL A 26 23.59 -3.22 24.77
N ASP A 27 22.63 -2.33 24.61
CA ASP A 27 21.49 -2.18 25.51
C ASP A 27 20.39 -3.19 25.13
N VAL A 28 19.96 -4.02 26.09
CA VAL A 28 18.95 -5.08 25.89
C VAL A 28 17.61 -4.73 26.53
N PRO A 29 16.48 -5.20 25.98
CA PRO A 29 15.15 -4.88 26.50
C PRO A 29 14.85 -5.59 27.83
N ASN A 30 15.37 -6.81 28.04
CA ASN A 30 15.18 -7.54 29.29
C ASN A 30 16.53 -7.79 29.99
N ALA A 31 16.55 -7.60 31.32
CA ALA A 31 17.77 -7.79 32.13
C ALA A 31 18.32 -9.23 32.08
N ALA A 32 17.48 -10.21 31.79
CA ALA A 32 17.85 -11.62 31.67
C ALA A 32 18.42 -12.01 30.30
N ASP A 33 18.38 -11.13 29.30
CA ASP A 33 18.77 -11.49 27.94
C ASP A 33 20.25 -11.83 27.84
N GLU A 34 20.57 -13.00 27.32
CA GLU A 34 21.91 -13.34 26.87
C GLU A 34 22.12 -12.84 25.45
N VAL A 35 23.31 -12.30 25.16
CA VAL A 35 23.63 -11.76 23.85
C VAL A 35 24.91 -12.39 23.35
N TYR A 36 24.87 -12.86 22.11
CA TYR A 36 26.02 -13.37 21.38
C TYR A 36 26.26 -12.44 20.19
N ILE A 37 27.51 -12.34 19.75
CA ILE A 37 27.91 -11.67 18.51
C ILE A 37 28.42 -12.71 17.53
N THR A 38 28.06 -12.53 16.25
CA THR A 38 28.52 -13.40 15.18
C THR A 38 28.83 -12.62 13.91
N GLY A 39 29.92 -12.91 13.21
CA GLY A 39 30.41 -12.07 12.12
C GLY A 39 31.48 -12.69 11.23
N ASN A 40 32.02 -11.88 10.31
CA ASN A 40 32.90 -12.28 9.21
C ASN A 40 34.35 -12.66 9.58
N GLN A 41 34.67 -12.82 10.86
CA GLN A 41 36.04 -13.07 11.34
C GLN A 41 36.06 -13.91 12.62
N ASP A 42 37.21 -14.53 12.91
CA ASP A 42 37.37 -15.50 14.01
C ASP A 42 36.96 -14.93 15.38
N VAL A 43 37.38 -13.70 15.65
CA VAL A 43 37.07 -12.93 16.87
C VAL A 43 35.59 -12.55 16.99
N LEU A 44 34.85 -12.65 15.89
CA LEU A 44 33.41 -12.53 15.81
C LEU A 44 32.74 -13.89 15.56
N GLY A 45 33.44 -15.00 15.70
CA GLY A 45 32.82 -16.33 15.66
C GLY A 45 32.46 -16.90 14.29
N ASN A 46 32.90 -16.31 13.16
CA ASN A 46 32.69 -16.84 11.80
C ASN A 46 31.24 -17.24 11.49
N TRP A 47 30.28 -16.36 11.76
CA TRP A 47 28.86 -16.61 11.53
C TRP A 47 28.26 -17.82 12.30
N ASP A 48 28.91 -18.29 13.37
CA ASP A 48 28.28 -19.16 14.37
C ASP A 48 27.52 -18.29 15.40
N PRO A 49 26.17 -18.37 15.47
CA PRO A 49 25.36 -17.48 16.28
C PRO A 49 25.49 -17.69 17.79
N LYS A 50 26.18 -18.74 18.27
CA LYS A 50 26.30 -19.05 19.70
C LYS A 50 27.74 -19.02 20.21
N LYS A 51 28.70 -18.77 19.31
CA LYS A 51 30.13 -18.96 19.63
C LYS A 51 30.70 -17.90 20.56
N ILE A 52 30.40 -16.63 20.32
CA ILE A 52 30.98 -15.51 21.08
C ILE A 52 29.90 -14.82 21.90
N LYS A 53 29.95 -14.98 23.22
CA LYS A 53 29.00 -14.39 24.17
C LYS A 53 29.50 -13.04 24.68
N LEU A 54 28.62 -12.05 24.79
CA LEU A 54 28.91 -10.76 25.42
C LEU A 54 28.77 -10.86 26.95
N GLU A 55 29.57 -10.08 27.67
CA GLU A 55 29.57 -10.02 29.13
C GLU A 55 28.59 -8.98 29.66
N ALA A 56 27.98 -9.22 30.81
CA ALA A 56 27.10 -8.25 31.45
C ALA A 56 27.92 -7.10 32.06
N SER A 57 27.63 -5.87 31.65
CA SER A 57 28.28 -4.65 32.16
C SER A 57 27.34 -3.73 32.96
N GLY A 58 26.06 -4.11 33.04
CA GLY A 58 25.01 -3.42 33.77
C GLY A 58 23.71 -4.22 33.74
N LYS A 59 22.65 -3.72 34.38
CA LYS A 59 21.36 -4.43 34.49
C LYS A 59 20.80 -4.81 33.11
N THR A 60 20.89 -3.90 32.14
CA THR A 60 20.40 -4.06 30.76
C THR A 60 21.51 -3.85 29.74
N GLN A 61 22.77 -4.01 30.13
CA GLN A 61 23.91 -3.78 29.24
C GLN A 61 24.77 -5.03 29.08
N ARG A 62 25.17 -5.28 27.84
CA ARG A 62 26.12 -6.32 27.45
C ARG A 62 27.27 -5.68 26.71
N MET A 63 28.47 -6.17 26.92
CA MET A 63 29.65 -5.61 26.26
C MET A 63 30.65 -6.68 25.84
N ILE A 64 31.45 -6.33 24.83
CA ILE A 64 32.64 -7.08 24.45
C ILE A 64 33.70 -6.12 23.89
N SER A 65 34.97 -6.38 24.20
CA SER A 65 36.10 -5.65 23.63
C SER A 65 36.96 -6.59 22.81
N VAL A 66 36.90 -6.44 21.48
CA VAL A 66 37.54 -7.33 20.51
C VAL A 66 38.42 -6.54 19.54
N PRO A 67 39.59 -7.06 19.14
CA PRO A 67 40.34 -6.49 18.03
C PRO A 67 39.56 -6.79 16.74
N LEU A 68 39.24 -5.79 15.93
CA LEU A 68 38.47 -5.98 14.69
C LEU A 68 39.31 -5.63 13.48
N ASP A 69 39.26 -6.46 12.44
CA ASP A 69 39.65 -6.07 11.09
C ASP A 69 38.48 -5.37 10.39
N PHE A 70 38.77 -4.37 9.55
CA PHE A 70 37.75 -3.55 8.88
C PHE A 70 37.73 -3.83 7.37
N PRO A 71 36.53 -3.97 6.76
CA PRO A 71 35.21 -3.82 7.38
C PRO A 71 34.82 -5.03 8.24
N ALA A 72 34.39 -4.74 9.47
CA ALA A 72 33.83 -5.77 10.36
C ALA A 72 32.33 -5.87 10.09
N GLU A 73 31.87 -7.06 9.73
CA GLU A 73 30.45 -7.34 9.52
C GLU A 73 29.95 -8.33 10.58
N PHE A 74 28.85 -8.01 11.25
CA PHE A 74 28.32 -8.85 12.32
C PHE A 74 26.83 -8.66 12.60
N LYS A 75 26.29 -9.56 13.43
CA LYS A 75 24.93 -9.55 13.98
C LYS A 75 24.99 -9.92 15.46
N PHE A 76 23.92 -9.57 16.18
CA PHE A 76 23.69 -10.02 17.55
C PHE A 76 22.56 -11.06 17.60
N THR A 77 22.63 -12.03 18.51
CA THR A 77 21.63 -13.10 18.66
C THR A 77 21.45 -13.51 20.14
N GLN A 78 20.45 -14.36 20.43
CA GLN A 78 20.37 -15.11 21.69
C GLN A 78 20.88 -16.55 21.57
N GLY A 79 21.85 -16.79 20.67
CA GLY A 79 22.46 -18.11 20.48
C GLY A 79 21.86 -18.95 19.35
N SER A 80 20.99 -18.38 18.52
CA SER A 80 20.48 -19.00 17.30
C SER A 80 20.11 -17.93 16.25
N TRP A 81 19.91 -18.32 14.99
CA TRP A 81 19.50 -17.39 13.94
C TRP A 81 18.05 -16.94 14.08
N GLU A 82 17.18 -17.78 14.62
CA GLU A 82 15.79 -17.47 14.93
C GLU A 82 15.68 -16.40 16.03
N SER A 83 16.73 -16.25 16.84
CA SER A 83 16.83 -15.25 17.91
C SER A 83 17.75 -14.09 17.55
N GLN A 84 17.84 -13.73 16.26
CA GLN A 84 18.56 -12.52 15.83
C GLN A 84 17.99 -11.26 16.49
N ALA A 85 18.87 -10.33 16.86
CA ALA A 85 18.51 -9.02 17.38
C ALA A 85 17.85 -8.13 16.32
N VAL A 86 16.85 -7.37 16.76
CA VAL A 86 16.24 -6.24 16.03
C VAL A 86 16.72 -4.95 16.69
N LEU A 87 17.24 -3.99 15.92
CA LEU A 87 17.80 -2.74 16.42
C LEU A 87 16.86 -1.55 16.16
N THR A 88 17.20 -0.36 16.65
CA THR A 88 16.34 0.83 16.51
C THR A 88 16.41 1.48 15.10
N SER A 89 17.31 1.04 14.22
CA SER A 89 17.55 1.64 12.89
C SER A 89 16.87 0.87 11.76
N LEU A 90 16.28 1.59 10.79
CA LEU A 90 15.44 1.14 9.67
C LEU A 90 16.02 0.09 8.69
N ASP A 91 17.17 -0.52 8.97
CA ASP A 91 17.86 -1.45 8.07
C ASP A 91 18.19 -2.78 8.78
N ASP A 92 17.20 -3.31 9.51
CA ASP A 92 17.31 -4.42 10.46
C ASP A 92 17.58 -5.82 9.84
N GLU A 93 17.71 -5.91 8.52
CA GLU A 93 17.94 -7.19 7.81
C GLU A 93 19.38 -7.40 7.33
N SER A 94 20.16 -6.32 7.18
CA SER A 94 21.56 -6.40 6.73
C SER A 94 22.53 -6.71 7.88
N ASN A 95 23.76 -7.15 7.56
CA ASN A 95 24.83 -7.26 8.56
C ASN A 95 25.21 -5.86 9.06
N LEU A 96 25.39 -5.70 10.37
CA LEU A 96 25.95 -4.48 10.93
C LEU A 96 27.37 -4.33 10.42
N LYS A 97 27.70 -3.15 9.90
CA LYS A 97 29.03 -2.86 9.34
C LYS A 97 29.74 -1.79 10.15
N LEU A 98 30.94 -2.09 10.61
CA LEU A 98 31.91 -1.09 11.00
C LEU A 98 32.95 -0.98 9.88
N LEU A 99 33.01 0.18 9.24
CA LEU A 99 33.91 0.42 8.10
C LEU A 99 35.27 0.99 8.51
N LYS A 100 35.40 1.50 9.73
CA LYS A 100 36.61 2.13 10.25
C LYS A 100 36.75 1.91 11.76
N PRO A 101 37.97 1.98 12.32
CA PRO A 101 38.23 1.89 13.76
C PRO A 101 37.40 2.89 14.58
N ALA A 102 36.98 2.43 15.77
CA ALA A 102 36.31 3.23 16.79
C ALA A 102 36.66 2.68 18.18
N ASP A 103 36.77 3.55 19.19
CA ASP A 103 37.09 3.10 20.56
C ASP A 103 35.90 2.41 21.22
N THR A 104 34.70 2.96 21.03
CA THR A 104 33.45 2.40 21.58
C THR A 104 32.29 2.64 20.61
N VAL A 105 31.48 1.60 20.40
CA VAL A 105 30.25 1.66 19.60
C VAL A 105 29.09 1.12 20.42
N ARG A 106 27.94 1.81 20.36
CA ARG A 106 26.74 1.45 21.11
C ARG A 106 25.61 1.01 20.19
N TYR A 107 24.91 -0.04 20.58
CA TYR A 107 23.73 -0.58 19.90
C TYR A 107 22.58 -0.71 20.89
N GLN A 108 21.35 -0.52 20.41
CA GLN A 108 20.14 -0.69 21.21
C GLN A 108 19.26 -1.76 20.57
N ILE A 109 19.09 -2.88 21.27
CA ILE A 109 18.21 -3.97 20.86
C ILE A 109 16.78 -3.65 21.30
N LYS A 110 15.85 -3.62 20.35
CA LYS A 110 14.41 -3.49 20.62
C LYS A 110 13.79 -4.81 21.06
N GLY A 111 14.29 -5.91 20.53
CA GLY A 111 13.82 -7.26 20.83
C GLY A 111 14.50 -8.29 19.94
N TRP A 112 13.97 -9.51 19.97
CA TRP A 112 14.53 -10.66 19.28
C TRP A 112 13.51 -11.25 18.33
N HIS A 113 13.95 -11.71 17.16
CA HIS A 113 13.08 -12.27 16.11
C HIS A 113 12.10 -13.35 16.61
N ASN A 114 12.50 -14.14 17.60
CA ASN A 114 11.71 -15.22 18.19
C ASN A 114 10.79 -14.82 19.36
N SER A 115 10.91 -13.60 19.90
CA SER A 115 10.23 -13.20 21.14
C SER A 115 9.46 -11.89 21.06
N ILE A 116 9.68 -11.10 20.01
CA ILE A 116 8.74 -10.04 19.66
C ILE A 116 7.46 -10.76 19.20
N ALA A 117 6.37 -10.63 19.96
CA ALA A 117 5.05 -10.71 19.35
C ALA A 117 5.05 -9.61 18.30
N PHE A 118 5.37 -9.97 17.05
CA PHE A 118 5.49 -9.05 15.94
C PHE A 118 4.29 -8.13 16.04
N ASP A 119 4.54 -6.85 16.30
CA ASP A 119 3.50 -5.87 16.11
C ASP A 119 3.03 -6.12 14.68
N GLN A 120 1.79 -6.57 14.48
CA GLN A 120 1.22 -6.84 13.16
C GLN A 120 1.25 -5.57 12.28
N ARG A 121 1.70 -4.43 12.82
CA ARG A 121 2.01 -3.18 12.12
C ARG A 121 3.43 -3.09 11.57
N ILE A 122 4.37 -3.97 11.91
CA ILE A 122 5.72 -4.03 11.33
C ILE A 122 5.69 -5.05 10.19
N ILE A 123 5.67 -4.54 8.97
CA ILE A 123 5.80 -5.37 7.77
C ILE A 123 7.27 -5.76 7.64
N THR A 124 7.62 -7.00 8.01
CA THR A 124 8.98 -7.52 7.83
C THR A 124 9.13 -8.22 6.49
N SER A 125 10.35 -8.17 5.94
CA SER A 125 10.71 -8.96 4.79
C SER A 125 11.43 -10.24 5.19
N GLU A 126 11.29 -11.23 4.33
CA GLU A 126 11.97 -12.51 4.46
C GLU A 126 13.07 -12.60 3.41
N ILE A 127 14.30 -12.92 3.82
CA ILE A 127 15.41 -13.16 2.91
C ILE A 127 15.58 -14.67 2.70
N ARG A 128 15.57 -15.09 1.43
CA ARG A 128 15.78 -16.47 1.01
C ARG A 128 17.07 -16.60 0.22
N HIS A 129 17.89 -17.57 0.59
CA HIS A 129 19.05 -18.02 -0.19
C HIS A 129 18.67 -19.31 -0.92
N LEU A 130 18.86 -19.34 -2.23
CA LEU A 130 18.51 -20.46 -3.10
C LEU A 130 19.75 -21.01 -3.80
N LYS A 131 19.89 -22.33 -3.75
CA LYS A 131 20.80 -23.09 -4.61
C LYS A 131 20.09 -23.35 -5.94
N SER A 132 20.48 -22.62 -6.99
CA SER A 132 19.86 -22.73 -8.31
C SER A 132 20.59 -23.74 -9.20
N VAL A 133 19.86 -24.59 -9.91
CA VAL A 133 20.45 -25.48 -10.93
C VAL A 133 20.90 -24.70 -12.18
N TYR A 134 20.32 -23.53 -12.45
CA TYR A 134 20.69 -22.66 -13.56
C TYR A 134 21.93 -21.80 -13.24
N PHE A 135 22.17 -21.55 -11.95
CA PHE A 135 23.32 -20.83 -11.40
C PHE A 135 24.04 -21.67 -10.32
N PRO A 136 24.63 -22.83 -10.66
CA PRO A 136 25.12 -23.81 -9.68
C PRO A 136 26.37 -23.36 -8.91
N SER A 137 27.06 -22.33 -9.40
CA SER A 137 28.29 -21.79 -8.79
C SER A 137 28.04 -20.70 -7.76
N GLU A 138 26.78 -20.33 -7.49
CA GLU A 138 26.45 -19.20 -6.63
C GLU A 138 25.11 -19.38 -5.91
N ASP A 139 24.98 -18.71 -4.77
CA ASP A 139 23.69 -18.57 -4.08
C ASP A 139 22.89 -17.42 -4.69
N ARG A 140 21.61 -17.67 -4.94
CA ARG A 140 20.66 -16.65 -5.39
C ARG A 140 19.92 -16.10 -4.20
N ILE A 141 19.81 -14.77 -4.12
CA ILE A 141 19.12 -14.09 -3.02
C ILE A 141 17.78 -13.58 -3.51
N MET A 142 16.75 -13.82 -2.72
CA MET A 142 15.44 -13.19 -2.87
C MET A 142 15.00 -12.54 -1.58
N LYS A 143 14.28 -11.43 -1.68
CA LYS A 143 13.63 -10.77 -0.55
C LYS A 143 12.11 -10.80 -0.80
N ILE A 144 11.33 -11.22 0.19
CA ILE A 144 9.89 -11.44 0.05
C ILE A 144 9.18 -10.53 1.06
N ARG A 145 8.13 -9.82 0.64
CA ARG A 145 7.24 -9.06 1.52
C ARG A 145 5.82 -9.57 1.35
N LEU A 146 5.26 -10.06 2.44
CA LEU A 146 3.86 -10.44 2.52
C LEU A 146 2.99 -9.19 2.78
N PRO A 147 1.72 -9.19 2.35
CA PRO A 147 0.80 -8.15 2.73
C PRO A 147 0.61 -8.13 4.26
N LYS A 148 0.30 -6.96 4.80
CA LYS A 148 0.24 -6.71 6.25
C LYS A 148 -0.64 -7.71 7.01
N ASN A 149 -1.76 -8.12 6.42
CA ASN A 149 -2.72 -9.06 7.02
C ASN A 149 -2.75 -10.39 6.26
N TYR A 150 -1.59 -10.90 5.84
CA TYR A 150 -1.49 -12.15 5.10
C TYR A 150 -2.23 -13.30 5.79
N ASP A 151 -3.15 -13.92 5.06
CA ASP A 151 -3.94 -15.07 5.47
C ASP A 151 -3.74 -16.20 4.47
N SER A 152 -3.21 -17.33 4.95
CA SER A 152 -3.02 -18.56 4.16
C SER A 152 -4.28 -19.08 3.46
N GLN A 153 -5.48 -18.68 3.92
CA GLN A 153 -6.75 -19.06 3.30
C GLN A 153 -7.14 -18.16 2.11
N LYS A 154 -6.52 -16.98 1.96
CA LYS A 154 -6.72 -16.06 0.84
C LYS A 154 -5.68 -16.29 -0.25
N LYS A 155 -5.97 -15.83 -1.47
CA LYS A 155 -5.07 -15.93 -2.63
C LYS A 155 -4.51 -14.56 -2.99
N TYR A 156 -3.21 -14.48 -3.25
CA TYR A 156 -2.51 -13.23 -3.49
C TYR A 156 -1.78 -13.19 -4.84
N PRO A 157 -1.92 -12.11 -5.63
CA PRO A 157 -1.07 -11.88 -6.79
C PRO A 157 0.38 -11.68 -6.34
N VAL A 158 1.32 -12.01 -7.23
CA VAL A 158 2.76 -11.90 -6.96
C VAL A 158 3.39 -10.87 -7.89
N ILE A 159 4.11 -9.91 -7.31
CA ILE A 159 4.91 -8.94 -8.05
C ILE A 159 6.38 -9.26 -7.88
N VAL A 160 7.01 -9.74 -8.95
CA VAL A 160 8.45 -10.04 -8.97
C VAL A 160 9.22 -8.83 -9.50
N ALA A 161 9.94 -8.16 -8.62
CA ALA A 161 10.84 -7.06 -8.96
C ALA A 161 12.25 -7.58 -9.23
N LEU A 162 12.74 -7.39 -10.45
CA LEU A 162 14.17 -7.54 -10.74
C LEU A 162 14.94 -6.38 -10.13
N ASP A 163 16.28 -6.44 -10.12
CA ASP A 163 17.10 -5.45 -9.43
C ASP A 163 16.66 -5.25 -7.97
N GLY A 164 16.52 -6.36 -7.24
CA GLY A 164 15.99 -6.38 -5.86
C GLY A 164 16.70 -5.41 -4.90
N TYR A 165 17.98 -5.09 -5.15
CA TYR A 165 18.73 -4.10 -4.37
C TYR A 165 18.21 -2.66 -4.50
N SER A 166 17.49 -2.31 -5.57
CA SER A 166 17.01 -0.94 -5.84
C SER A 166 15.50 -0.83 -6.03
N LEU A 167 14.84 -1.87 -6.55
CA LEU A 167 13.39 -1.81 -6.84
C LEU A 167 12.53 -2.41 -5.73
N PHE A 168 13.05 -3.34 -4.93
CA PHE A 168 12.22 -4.13 -4.01
C PHE A 168 11.45 -3.26 -3.01
N ASP A 169 12.14 -2.48 -2.18
CA ASP A 169 11.48 -1.72 -1.11
C ASP A 169 10.53 -0.66 -1.69
N LEU A 170 10.90 -0.02 -2.81
CA LEU A 170 10.02 0.91 -3.53
C LEU A 170 8.71 0.24 -3.96
N ILE A 171 8.79 -0.93 -4.60
CA ILE A 171 7.62 -1.66 -5.10
C ILE A 171 6.78 -2.19 -3.93
N ALA A 172 7.44 -2.75 -2.91
CA ALA A 172 6.77 -3.37 -1.79
C ALA A 172 6.05 -2.34 -0.91
N ASP A 173 6.66 -1.21 -0.62
CA ASP A 173 6.05 -0.15 0.19
C ASP A 173 4.93 0.56 -0.56
N THR A 174 5.12 0.83 -1.86
CA THR A 174 4.07 1.44 -2.69
C THR A 174 2.89 0.49 -2.84
N SER A 175 3.13 -0.80 -3.10
CA SER A 175 2.09 -1.82 -3.19
C SER A 175 1.29 -1.94 -1.88
N ASN A 176 1.97 -1.95 -0.74
CA ASN A 176 1.32 -1.96 0.56
C ASN A 176 0.50 -0.68 0.82
N SER A 177 1.03 0.49 0.46
CA SER A 177 0.29 1.76 0.58
C SER A 177 -0.98 1.77 -0.26
N LEU A 178 -0.91 1.32 -1.52
CA LEU A 178 -2.06 1.28 -2.42
C LEU A 178 -3.10 0.25 -1.98
N SER A 179 -2.67 -0.94 -1.57
CA SER A 179 -3.58 -2.00 -1.10
C SER A 179 -4.24 -1.65 0.24
N SER A 180 -3.56 -0.92 1.14
CA SER A 180 -4.16 -0.43 2.39
C SER A 180 -5.37 0.50 2.19
N ASN A 181 -5.48 1.11 1.00
CA ASN A 181 -6.61 1.96 0.60
C ASN A 181 -7.54 1.26 -0.41
N ASN A 182 -7.41 -0.06 -0.59
CA ASN A 182 -8.15 -0.88 -1.56
C ASN A 182 -8.02 -0.36 -3.01
N THR A 183 -6.90 0.26 -3.36
CA THR A 183 -6.65 0.78 -4.72
C THR A 183 -6.12 -0.31 -5.66
N ILE A 184 -5.34 -1.25 -5.13
CA ILE A 184 -4.91 -2.48 -5.81
C ILE A 184 -5.15 -3.66 -4.83
N PRO A 185 -5.19 -4.92 -5.30
CA PRO A 185 -5.26 -6.05 -4.38
C PRO A 185 -3.99 -6.15 -3.52
N GLU A 186 -4.13 -6.71 -2.31
CA GLU A 186 -2.97 -7.12 -1.51
C GLU A 186 -2.08 -8.07 -2.31
N CYS A 187 -0.78 -7.82 -2.36
CA CYS A 187 0.18 -8.58 -3.18
C CYS A 187 1.32 -9.14 -2.34
N ILE A 188 1.85 -10.29 -2.75
CA ILE A 188 3.18 -10.75 -2.31
C ILE A 188 4.21 -10.10 -3.23
N VAL A 189 5.17 -9.38 -2.67
CA VAL A 189 6.24 -8.74 -3.45
C VAL A 189 7.54 -9.50 -3.27
N VAL A 190 8.22 -9.81 -4.36
CA VAL A 190 9.45 -10.60 -4.37
C VAL A 190 10.54 -9.85 -5.13
N GLY A 191 11.61 -9.47 -4.44
CA GLY A 191 12.80 -8.88 -5.03
C GLY A 191 13.82 -9.94 -5.38
N VAL A 192 14.20 -10.06 -6.65
CA VAL A 192 15.25 -10.98 -7.11
C VAL A 192 16.55 -10.21 -7.26
N TYR A 193 17.59 -10.65 -6.55
CA TYR A 193 18.91 -10.02 -6.60
C TYR A 193 19.73 -10.65 -7.73
N HIS A 194 20.53 -9.82 -8.39
CA HIS A 194 21.45 -10.22 -9.45
C HIS A 194 22.87 -10.29 -8.88
N ASN A 195 23.55 -11.42 -9.09
CA ASN A 195 24.97 -11.55 -8.76
C ASN A 195 25.83 -11.02 -9.92
N ASN A 196 25.37 -11.24 -11.16
CA ASN A 196 25.98 -10.66 -12.35
C ASN A 196 24.89 -10.11 -13.29
N ARG A 197 24.39 -8.91 -12.94
CA ARG A 197 23.32 -8.22 -13.68
C ARG A 197 23.62 -8.12 -15.18
N GLY A 198 24.87 -7.81 -15.56
CA GLY A 198 25.25 -7.65 -16.97
C GLY A 198 25.11 -8.96 -17.76
N PHE A 199 25.59 -10.07 -17.21
CA PHE A 199 25.42 -11.39 -17.85
C PHE A 199 23.95 -11.80 -17.93
N GLU A 200 23.19 -11.53 -16.88
CA GLU A 200 21.79 -11.95 -16.74
C GLU A 200 20.82 -11.13 -17.61
N THR A 201 21.10 -9.85 -17.86
CA THR A 201 20.08 -8.91 -18.36
C THR A 201 20.49 -8.13 -19.61
N ASN A 202 21.77 -8.16 -20.02
CA ASN A 202 22.20 -7.40 -21.20
C ASN A 202 21.49 -7.92 -22.47
N PRO A 203 20.74 -7.06 -23.17
CA PRO A 203 20.10 -7.43 -24.43
C PRO A 203 21.12 -7.50 -25.58
N ASN A 204 20.73 -8.15 -26.67
CA ASN A 204 21.49 -8.12 -27.92
C ASN A 204 20.91 -7.04 -28.84
N PHE A 205 21.41 -5.81 -28.72
CA PHE A 205 21.03 -4.67 -29.58
C PHE A 205 21.66 -4.75 -30.99
N GLY A 206 21.59 -5.93 -31.62
CA GLY A 206 22.15 -6.16 -32.95
C GLY A 206 23.68 -6.21 -33.00
N MET A 207 24.37 -6.15 -31.85
CA MET A 207 25.84 -6.24 -31.79
C MET A 207 26.34 -7.62 -32.21
N ASN A 208 25.59 -8.67 -31.86
CA ASN A 208 25.82 -10.00 -32.40
C ASN A 208 24.80 -10.28 -33.52
N LYS A 209 25.26 -10.23 -34.78
CA LYS A 209 24.42 -10.47 -35.96
C LYS A 209 24.00 -11.94 -36.14
N GLU A 210 24.61 -12.88 -35.40
CA GLU A 210 24.26 -14.31 -35.45
C GLU A 210 23.07 -14.65 -34.55
N ILE A 211 22.73 -13.76 -33.60
CA ILE A 211 21.62 -13.94 -32.67
C ILE A 211 20.58 -12.86 -33.01
N ALA A 212 19.34 -13.24 -33.30
CA ALA A 212 18.29 -12.26 -33.51
C ALA A 212 18.08 -11.39 -32.25
N GLU A 213 17.76 -10.11 -32.44
CA GLU A 213 17.62 -9.13 -31.34
C GLU A 213 16.52 -9.51 -30.33
N ASN A 214 15.63 -10.43 -30.68
CA ASN A 214 14.56 -10.96 -29.84
C ASN A 214 14.86 -12.33 -29.18
N ILE A 215 16.03 -12.96 -29.42
CA ILE A 215 16.50 -14.18 -28.74
C ILE A 215 17.39 -13.93 -27.49
N PHE A 216 16.99 -14.45 -26.32
CA PHE A 216 17.76 -14.31 -25.08
C PHE A 216 19.23 -14.70 -25.22
N ASN A 217 20.11 -13.85 -24.68
CA ASN A 217 21.51 -14.23 -24.45
C ASN A 217 21.56 -15.38 -23.42
N PRO A 218 22.63 -16.20 -23.41
CA PRO A 218 22.70 -17.38 -22.53
C PRO A 218 22.43 -17.08 -21.04
N GLY A 219 22.89 -15.94 -20.52
CA GLY A 219 22.62 -15.55 -19.14
C GLY A 219 21.18 -15.12 -18.88
N SER A 220 20.56 -14.42 -19.84
CA SER A 220 19.12 -14.11 -19.78
C SER A 220 18.25 -15.35 -19.89
N GLU A 221 18.64 -16.33 -20.70
CA GLU A 221 17.92 -17.62 -20.75
C GLU A 221 17.98 -18.33 -19.39
N LYS A 222 19.14 -18.35 -18.73
CA LYS A 222 19.28 -18.88 -17.37
C LYS A 222 18.42 -18.13 -16.36
N LEU A 223 18.39 -16.80 -16.41
CA LEU A 223 17.54 -16.00 -15.51
C LEU A 223 16.05 -16.30 -15.74
N SER A 224 15.61 -16.39 -17.00
CA SER A 224 14.23 -16.74 -17.34
C SER A 224 13.82 -18.12 -16.80
N LEU A 225 14.71 -19.11 -16.94
CA LEU A 225 14.49 -20.44 -16.39
C LEU A 225 14.51 -20.46 -14.86
N PHE A 226 15.44 -19.74 -14.21
CA PHE A 226 15.45 -19.55 -12.76
C PHE A 226 14.11 -18.99 -12.25
N LEU A 227 13.61 -17.91 -12.86
CA LEU A 227 12.34 -17.30 -12.49
C LEU A 227 11.16 -18.27 -12.65
N THR A 228 11.06 -18.94 -13.81
CA THR A 228 9.89 -19.75 -14.17
C THR A 228 9.90 -21.18 -13.64
N LYS A 229 11.08 -21.74 -13.33
CA LYS A 229 11.25 -23.14 -12.92
C LYS A 229 11.70 -23.32 -11.47
N GLU A 230 12.20 -22.27 -10.82
CA GLU A 230 12.62 -22.34 -9.42
C GLU A 230 11.86 -21.33 -8.55
N VAL A 231 11.86 -20.04 -8.92
CA VAL A 231 11.21 -19.00 -8.11
C VAL A 231 9.69 -19.18 -8.04
N MET A 232 9.01 -19.26 -9.20
CA MET A 232 7.56 -19.40 -9.22
C MET A 232 7.07 -20.68 -8.51
N PRO A 233 7.63 -21.89 -8.78
CA PRO A 233 7.20 -23.10 -8.07
C PRO A 233 7.47 -23.05 -6.56
N LEU A 234 8.54 -22.39 -6.13
CA LEU A 234 8.80 -22.19 -4.71
C LEU A 234 7.73 -21.31 -4.07
N LEU A 235 7.36 -20.21 -4.72
CA LEU A 235 6.32 -19.31 -4.21
C LEU A 235 4.95 -20.00 -4.17
N GLU A 236 4.62 -20.79 -5.20
CA GLU A 236 3.39 -21.59 -5.26
C GLU A 236 3.31 -22.65 -4.15
N LYS A 237 4.47 -23.19 -3.75
CA LYS A 237 4.56 -24.20 -2.69
C LYS A 237 4.44 -23.59 -1.30
N ASP A 238 5.14 -22.48 -1.06
CA ASP A 238 5.36 -21.96 0.28
C ASP A 238 4.34 -20.86 0.66
N TYR A 239 3.67 -20.24 -0.31
CA TYR A 239 2.69 -19.17 -0.08
C TYR A 239 1.39 -19.36 -0.86
N SER A 240 0.32 -18.72 -0.41
CA SER A 240 -1.00 -18.80 -1.05
C SER A 240 -1.11 -17.80 -2.21
N VAL A 241 -0.45 -18.14 -3.32
CA VAL A 241 -0.45 -17.33 -4.55
C VAL A 241 -1.71 -17.55 -5.38
N SER A 242 -2.15 -16.53 -6.11
CA SER A 242 -3.37 -16.55 -6.96
C SER A 242 -3.14 -17.11 -8.37
N GLY A 243 -1.88 -17.34 -8.76
CA GLY A 243 -1.50 -17.67 -10.13
C GLY A 243 -1.35 -16.45 -11.05
N TYR A 244 -1.62 -15.23 -10.54
CA TYR A 244 -1.29 -13.99 -11.24
C TYR A 244 0.12 -13.52 -10.85
N PHE A 245 1.08 -13.68 -11.75
CA PHE A 245 2.46 -13.25 -11.56
C PHE A 245 2.79 -12.07 -12.47
N SER A 246 3.42 -11.03 -11.92
CA SER A 246 3.91 -9.86 -12.66
C SER A 246 5.43 -9.73 -12.56
N LEU A 247 6.04 -9.09 -13.55
CA LEU A 247 7.45 -8.72 -13.53
C LEU A 247 7.64 -7.21 -13.60
N VAL A 248 8.62 -6.71 -12.85
CA VAL A 248 9.03 -5.31 -12.85
C VAL A 248 10.50 -5.22 -13.19
N GLY A 249 10.85 -4.34 -14.13
CA GLY A 249 12.23 -4.10 -14.55
C GLY A 249 12.51 -2.63 -14.86
N HIS A 250 13.78 -2.25 -14.71
CA HIS A 250 14.34 -0.93 -14.99
C HIS A 250 15.59 -1.04 -15.88
N SER A 251 15.72 -0.18 -16.89
CA SER A 251 16.89 -0.20 -17.79
C SER A 251 16.99 -1.55 -18.52
N ASN A 252 18.14 -2.23 -18.48
CA ASN A 252 18.29 -3.56 -19.10
C ASN A 252 17.29 -4.62 -18.57
N THR A 253 16.90 -4.56 -17.29
CA THR A 253 15.86 -5.47 -16.78
C THR A 253 14.49 -5.13 -17.33
N ALA A 254 14.21 -3.88 -17.72
CA ALA A 254 12.98 -3.52 -18.42
C ALA A 254 12.90 -4.21 -19.80
N HIS A 255 14.00 -4.20 -20.56
CA HIS A 255 14.08 -4.96 -21.82
C HIS A 255 13.93 -6.47 -21.58
N PHE A 256 14.55 -7.00 -20.51
CA PHE A 256 14.42 -8.42 -20.16
C PHE A 256 12.96 -8.81 -19.89
N VAL A 257 12.23 -8.06 -19.07
CA VAL A 257 10.84 -8.40 -18.70
C VAL A 257 9.90 -8.27 -19.89
N SER A 258 10.08 -7.25 -20.74
CA SER A 258 9.30 -7.11 -21.97
C SER A 258 9.57 -8.25 -22.95
N ARG A 259 10.81 -8.77 -23.00
CA ARG A 259 11.16 -9.93 -23.83
C ARG A 259 10.64 -11.25 -23.26
N GLN A 260 10.67 -11.41 -21.95
CA GLN A 260 10.07 -12.54 -21.26
C GLN A 260 8.59 -12.68 -21.62
N MET A 261 7.89 -11.55 -21.75
CA MET A 261 6.48 -11.49 -22.15
C MET A 261 6.21 -12.12 -23.52
N LEU A 262 7.14 -11.94 -24.47
CA LEU A 262 7.03 -12.43 -25.85
C LEU A 262 7.27 -13.96 -25.97
N ARG A 263 7.72 -14.63 -24.90
CA ARG A 263 7.98 -16.07 -24.94
C ARG A 263 6.68 -16.87 -25.09
N LYS A 264 6.76 -17.93 -25.88
CA LYS A 264 5.71 -18.95 -25.93
C LYS A 264 5.51 -19.56 -24.54
N HIS A 265 4.25 -19.67 -24.11
CA HIS A 265 3.87 -20.14 -22.77
C HIS A 265 4.42 -19.28 -21.61
N ASN A 266 4.59 -17.97 -21.81
CA ASN A 266 4.95 -17.05 -20.76
C ASN A 266 3.91 -17.07 -19.60
N PRO A 267 4.32 -17.34 -18.35
CA PRO A 267 3.39 -17.41 -17.22
C PRO A 267 3.09 -16.04 -16.59
N PHE A 268 3.86 -15.00 -16.94
CA PHE A 268 3.67 -13.66 -16.39
C PHE A 268 2.48 -12.95 -17.07
N ARG A 269 1.56 -12.44 -16.25
CA ARG A 269 0.32 -11.79 -16.67
C ARG A 269 0.42 -10.26 -16.70
N GLY A 270 1.38 -9.68 -15.99
CA GLY A 270 1.59 -8.24 -15.94
C GLY A 270 3.06 -7.88 -16.05
N ILE A 271 3.38 -6.81 -16.79
CA ILE A 271 4.75 -6.32 -16.95
C ILE A 271 4.80 -4.82 -16.66
N ILE A 272 5.77 -4.39 -15.85
CA ILE A 272 6.16 -2.99 -15.68
C ILE A 272 7.58 -2.83 -16.22
N ALA A 273 7.74 -2.09 -17.30
CA ALA A 273 9.02 -1.78 -17.91
C ALA A 273 9.31 -0.27 -17.78
N MET A 274 10.43 0.07 -17.13
CA MET A 274 10.82 1.47 -16.89
C MET A 274 12.17 1.78 -17.52
N SER A 275 12.28 2.90 -18.25
CA SER A 275 13.52 3.31 -18.95
C SER A 275 14.04 2.22 -19.88
N MET A 276 13.15 1.59 -20.65
CA MET A 276 13.54 0.57 -21.62
C MET A 276 14.11 1.22 -22.88
N TYR A 277 15.38 0.95 -23.18
CA TYR A 277 15.91 1.17 -24.53
C TYR A 277 15.48 0.00 -25.43
N SER A 278 15.12 0.27 -26.68
CA SER A 278 14.64 -0.75 -27.62
C SER A 278 14.96 -0.40 -29.06
N THR A 279 15.03 -1.43 -29.90
CA THR A 279 15.19 -1.27 -31.35
C THR A 279 13.84 -1.29 -32.05
N PRO A 280 13.72 -0.73 -33.28
CA PRO A 280 12.48 -0.77 -34.05
C PRO A 280 11.92 -2.19 -34.26
N ASN A 281 12.78 -3.19 -34.46
CA ASN A 281 12.36 -4.58 -34.62
C ASN A 281 11.72 -5.14 -33.34
N PHE A 282 12.32 -4.85 -32.18
CA PHE A 282 11.76 -5.29 -30.91
C PHE A 282 10.43 -4.59 -30.58
N ILE A 283 10.29 -3.31 -30.95
CA ILE A 283 9.02 -2.58 -30.83
C ILE A 283 7.93 -3.22 -31.70
N ALA A 284 8.27 -3.65 -32.93
CA ALA A 284 7.33 -4.34 -33.80
C ALA A 284 6.88 -5.70 -33.23
N ASP A 285 7.79 -6.45 -32.58
CA ASP A 285 7.44 -7.69 -31.89
C ASP A 285 6.48 -7.43 -30.70
N ILE A 286 6.68 -6.33 -29.96
CA ILE A 286 5.77 -5.91 -28.88
C ILE A 286 4.40 -5.51 -29.45
N ASP A 287 4.35 -4.71 -30.51
CA ASP A 287 3.09 -4.31 -31.16
C ASP A 287 2.26 -5.53 -31.60
N ALA A 288 2.91 -6.50 -32.26
CA ALA A 288 2.26 -7.75 -32.66
C ALA A 288 1.74 -8.55 -31.45
N PHE A 289 2.50 -8.58 -30.35
CA PHE A 289 2.07 -9.22 -29.11
C PHE A 289 0.82 -8.55 -28.52
N LEU A 290 0.79 -7.21 -28.46
CA LEU A 290 -0.30 -6.43 -27.87
C LEU A 290 -1.62 -6.59 -28.65
N LYS A 291 -1.55 -6.87 -29.95
CA LYS A 291 -2.69 -7.11 -30.85
C LYS A 291 -3.19 -8.56 -30.86
N SER A 292 -2.38 -9.52 -30.41
CA SER A 292 -2.72 -10.95 -30.54
C SER A 292 -3.81 -11.38 -29.52
N PRO A 293 -4.97 -11.91 -29.97
CA PRO A 293 -6.07 -12.34 -29.08
C PRO A 293 -5.69 -13.38 -28.02
N GLU A 294 -4.62 -14.16 -28.26
CA GLU A 294 -4.11 -15.15 -27.30
C GLU A 294 -3.50 -14.49 -26.04
N ASN A 295 -3.23 -13.19 -26.10
CA ASN A 295 -2.66 -12.40 -25.01
C ASN A 295 -3.72 -11.58 -24.25
N ASN A 296 -5.01 -11.75 -24.56
CA ASN A 296 -6.09 -11.09 -23.83
C ASN A 296 -6.02 -11.43 -22.31
N GLY A 297 -6.31 -10.44 -21.47
CA GLY A 297 -6.22 -10.57 -20.01
C GLY A 297 -4.80 -10.48 -19.44
N LYS A 298 -3.84 -9.97 -20.23
CA LYS A 298 -2.52 -9.55 -19.78
C LYS A 298 -2.45 -8.02 -19.66
N SER A 299 -1.47 -7.52 -18.93
CA SER A 299 -1.18 -6.09 -18.78
C SER A 299 0.28 -5.75 -19.09
N TYR A 300 0.51 -4.60 -19.69
CA TYR A 300 1.84 -4.05 -19.96
C TYR A 300 1.88 -2.53 -19.71
N PHE A 301 2.79 -2.10 -18.85
CA PHE A 301 3.08 -0.69 -18.59
C PHE A 301 4.49 -0.32 -19.05
N LEU A 302 4.61 0.77 -19.81
CA LEU A 302 5.88 1.30 -20.28
C LEU A 302 6.11 2.75 -19.82
N ALA A 303 7.06 2.94 -18.90
CA ALA A 303 7.46 4.26 -18.43
C ALA A 303 8.76 4.72 -19.06
N TYR A 304 8.84 6.02 -19.39
CA TYR A 304 10.04 6.66 -19.91
C TYR A 304 10.32 8.02 -19.27
N GLY A 305 11.60 8.39 -19.22
CA GLY A 305 12.04 9.66 -18.66
C GLY A 305 12.23 10.70 -19.75
N LYS A 306 11.60 11.88 -19.64
CA LYS A 306 11.80 13.00 -20.56
C LYS A 306 13.23 13.58 -20.53
N LYS A 307 14.04 13.17 -19.55
CA LYS A 307 15.48 13.49 -19.43
C LYS A 307 16.36 12.25 -19.62
N ASP A 308 15.81 11.18 -20.17
CA ASP A 308 16.45 9.88 -20.40
C ASP A 308 16.39 9.54 -21.90
N PHE A 309 17.33 10.13 -22.66
CA PHE A 309 17.31 10.14 -24.12
C PHE A 309 17.27 8.73 -24.74
N GLY A 310 16.35 8.53 -25.69
CA GLY A 310 16.21 7.29 -26.46
C GLY A 310 15.30 6.24 -25.81
N THR A 311 14.63 6.57 -24.70
CA THR A 311 13.63 5.68 -24.06
C THR A 311 12.20 6.02 -24.46
N GLU A 312 12.00 7.17 -25.11
CA GLU A 312 10.71 7.68 -25.61
C GLU A 312 10.25 7.01 -26.91
N GLU A 313 11.16 6.44 -27.70
CA GLU A 313 10.86 5.93 -29.05
C GLU A 313 9.84 4.77 -29.04
N ALA A 314 10.03 3.79 -28.14
CA ALA A 314 9.14 2.65 -27.98
C ALA A 314 7.71 3.06 -27.55
N PRO A 315 7.52 3.81 -26.44
CA PRO A 315 6.18 4.22 -26.02
C PRO A 315 5.49 5.12 -27.05
N GLU A 316 6.21 6.06 -27.66
CA GLU A 316 5.62 6.92 -28.70
C GLU A 316 5.20 6.16 -29.96
N ALA A 317 5.91 5.08 -30.32
CA ALA A 317 5.52 4.22 -31.43
C ALA A 317 4.25 3.41 -31.11
N LEU A 318 4.19 2.79 -29.93
CA LEU A 318 3.08 1.92 -29.51
C LEU A 318 1.78 2.70 -29.25
N LEU A 319 1.87 3.93 -28.77
CA LEU A 319 0.70 4.78 -28.50
C LEU A 319 -0.04 5.25 -29.78
N LYS A 320 0.52 5.07 -30.98
CA LYS A 320 -0.13 5.53 -32.23
C LYS A 320 -1.30 4.68 -32.68
N ASP A 321 -1.39 3.42 -32.23
CA ASP A 321 -2.38 2.43 -32.70
C ASP A 321 -2.89 1.56 -31.53
N ASN A 322 -2.92 2.12 -30.32
CA ASN A 322 -3.26 1.38 -29.10
C ASN A 322 -4.74 0.97 -29.01
N ASP A 323 -5.63 1.59 -29.78
CA ASP A 323 -7.05 1.20 -29.88
C ASP A 323 -7.25 -0.25 -30.36
N SER A 324 -6.26 -0.81 -31.05
CA SER A 324 -6.29 -2.19 -31.56
C SER A 324 -5.75 -3.23 -30.57
N PHE A 325 -5.25 -2.80 -29.41
CA PHE A 325 -4.63 -3.69 -28.45
C PHE A 325 -5.67 -4.45 -27.62
N VAL A 326 -5.44 -5.76 -27.47
CA VAL A 326 -6.25 -6.63 -26.59
C VAL A 326 -5.60 -6.81 -25.21
N VAL A 327 -4.29 -6.54 -25.12
CA VAL A 327 -3.56 -6.44 -23.86
C VAL A 327 -3.88 -5.08 -23.24
N SER A 328 -4.12 -5.05 -21.92
CA SER A 328 -4.27 -3.77 -21.23
C SER A 328 -2.93 -3.04 -21.22
N PHE A 329 -2.82 -2.00 -22.03
CA PHE A 329 -1.57 -1.29 -22.28
C PHE A 329 -1.70 0.17 -21.88
N ASP A 330 -0.69 0.67 -21.17
CA ASP A 330 -0.50 2.11 -20.98
C ASP A 330 1.00 2.46 -21.05
N ALA A 331 1.28 3.69 -21.48
CA ALA A 331 2.63 4.21 -21.55
C ALA A 331 2.68 5.69 -21.16
N LYS A 332 3.64 6.05 -20.31
CA LYS A 332 3.68 7.38 -19.70
C LYS A 332 5.09 7.96 -19.57
N GLY A 333 5.20 9.23 -19.95
CA GLY A 333 6.44 10.00 -19.89
C GLY A 333 6.52 10.90 -18.66
N TYR A 334 7.62 10.82 -17.91
CA TYR A 334 7.82 11.54 -16.65
C TYR A 334 8.94 12.58 -16.76
N ASN A 335 8.87 13.66 -15.98
CA ASN A 335 9.96 14.63 -15.88
C ASN A 335 11.13 14.11 -15.02
N ALA A 336 11.64 12.94 -15.37
CA ALA A 336 12.61 12.15 -14.62
C ALA A 336 13.85 11.82 -15.48
N THR A 337 14.96 11.61 -14.80
CA THR A 337 16.20 11.03 -15.36
C THR A 337 16.11 9.51 -15.35
N HIS A 338 17.07 8.82 -15.98
CA HIS A 338 17.17 7.35 -15.95
C HIS A 338 17.06 6.78 -14.54
N VAL A 339 17.76 7.37 -13.56
CA VAL A 339 17.85 6.86 -12.18
C VAL A 339 16.62 7.22 -11.34
N SER A 340 15.98 8.37 -11.62
CA SER A 340 14.85 8.86 -10.83
C SER A 340 13.49 8.42 -11.38
N LEU A 341 13.47 7.72 -12.53
CA LEU A 341 12.23 7.28 -13.16
C LEU A 341 11.44 6.28 -12.31
N PRO A 342 12.06 5.24 -11.71
CA PRO A 342 11.29 4.25 -10.94
C PRO A 342 10.43 4.88 -9.85
N GLN A 343 10.96 5.85 -9.11
CA GLN A 343 10.23 6.55 -8.05
C GLN A 343 9.06 7.39 -8.60
N SER A 344 9.18 7.87 -9.84
CA SER A 344 8.13 8.67 -10.49
C SER A 344 7.01 7.81 -11.07
N ALA A 345 7.35 6.60 -11.53
CA ALA A 345 6.45 5.77 -12.35
C ALA A 345 5.79 4.62 -11.58
N VAL A 346 6.30 4.26 -10.39
CA VAL A 346 5.87 3.05 -9.67
C VAL A 346 4.37 2.99 -9.40
N ILE A 347 3.74 4.12 -9.03
CA ILE A 347 2.30 4.14 -8.73
C ILE A 347 1.48 3.78 -9.97
N ASP A 348 1.71 4.49 -11.08
CA ASP A 348 0.98 4.24 -12.33
C ASP A 348 1.22 2.81 -12.84
N GLY A 349 2.46 2.31 -12.74
CA GLY A 349 2.78 0.93 -13.11
C GLY A 349 2.03 -0.11 -12.29
N LEU A 350 1.95 0.08 -10.96
CA LEU A 350 1.20 -0.82 -10.08
C LEU A 350 -0.31 -0.77 -10.34
N LEU A 351 -0.87 0.41 -10.63
CA LEU A 351 -2.27 0.54 -11.04
C LEU A 351 -2.53 -0.18 -12.36
N GLN A 352 -1.60 -0.05 -13.33
CA GLN A 352 -1.71 -0.70 -14.62
C GLN A 352 -1.64 -2.23 -14.53
N LEU A 353 -1.07 -2.82 -13.48
CA LEU A 353 -1.16 -4.28 -13.27
C LEU A 353 -2.59 -4.73 -12.96
N PHE A 354 -3.41 -3.87 -12.35
CA PHE A 354 -4.75 -4.21 -11.84
C PHE A 354 -5.85 -3.24 -12.35
N PRO A 355 -5.98 -2.99 -13.66
CA PRO A 355 -6.83 -1.94 -14.21
C PRO A 355 -8.34 -2.19 -13.99
N ALA A 356 -8.74 -3.43 -13.73
CA ALA A 356 -10.11 -3.78 -13.40
C ALA A 356 -10.39 -3.71 -11.88
N TYR A 357 -9.36 -3.77 -11.03
CA TYR A 357 -9.54 -3.73 -9.59
C TYR A 357 -9.91 -2.30 -9.16
N GLY A 358 -11.03 -2.15 -8.46
CA GLY A 358 -11.51 -0.83 -8.06
C GLY A 358 -12.09 0.01 -9.21
N ASN A 359 -12.20 -0.55 -10.43
CA ASN A 359 -12.72 0.16 -11.60
C ASN A 359 -14.20 -0.18 -11.85
N PHE A 360 -15.03 0.85 -11.79
CA PHE A 360 -16.49 0.81 -11.86
C PHE A 360 -17.04 1.86 -12.84
N GLU A 361 -16.23 2.29 -13.81
CA GLU A 361 -16.63 3.31 -14.79
C GLU A 361 -17.90 2.92 -15.58
N ASP A 362 -18.20 1.62 -15.67
CA ASP A 362 -19.38 1.10 -16.33
C ASP A 362 -20.62 1.00 -15.41
N PHE A 363 -20.49 1.31 -14.11
CA PHE A 363 -21.57 1.22 -13.14
C PHE A 363 -22.78 2.06 -13.56
N ASP A 364 -22.56 3.33 -13.94
CA ASP A 364 -23.62 4.22 -14.39
C ASP A 364 -24.37 3.66 -15.61
N GLN A 365 -23.64 2.99 -16.52
CA GLN A 365 -24.24 2.46 -17.74
C GLN A 365 -25.03 1.17 -17.48
N ASN A 366 -24.60 0.35 -16.53
CA ASN A 366 -25.16 -0.97 -16.28
C ASN A 366 -26.22 -0.98 -15.18
N VAL A 367 -26.02 -0.22 -14.09
CA VAL A 367 -26.91 -0.23 -12.93
C VAL A 367 -27.88 0.95 -12.95
N LEU A 368 -27.40 2.19 -13.11
CA LEU A 368 -28.28 3.38 -13.09
C LEU A 368 -29.19 3.51 -14.31
N LYS A 369 -28.94 2.74 -15.38
CA LYS A 369 -29.83 2.65 -16.55
C LYS A 369 -30.68 1.38 -16.56
N ASP A 370 -30.86 0.75 -15.39
CA ASP A 370 -31.67 -0.46 -15.17
C ASP A 370 -31.34 -1.65 -16.08
N ARG A 371 -30.08 -1.78 -16.49
CA ARG A 371 -29.64 -2.95 -17.28
C ARG A 371 -29.31 -4.14 -16.39
N MET A 372 -29.10 -3.92 -15.09
CA MET A 372 -28.70 -4.93 -14.12
C MET A 372 -29.13 -4.55 -12.70
N ARG A 373 -29.49 -5.54 -11.87
CA ARG A 373 -29.65 -5.34 -10.42
C ARG A 373 -28.28 -5.13 -9.77
N LEU A 374 -28.23 -4.40 -8.66
CA LEU A 374 -26.97 -4.10 -7.99
C LEU A 374 -26.23 -5.38 -7.55
N GLU A 375 -26.95 -6.35 -6.99
CA GLU A 375 -26.35 -7.62 -6.53
C GLU A 375 -25.75 -8.46 -7.69
N ASP A 376 -26.40 -8.44 -8.86
CA ASP A 376 -25.90 -9.13 -10.06
C ASP A 376 -24.64 -8.44 -10.60
N TYR A 377 -24.58 -7.11 -10.53
CA TYR A 377 -23.42 -6.33 -10.91
C TYR A 377 -22.21 -6.61 -9.99
N LEU A 378 -22.42 -6.58 -8.67
CA LEU A 378 -21.37 -6.91 -7.69
C LEU A 378 -20.86 -8.35 -7.86
N THR A 379 -21.77 -9.29 -8.17
CA THR A 379 -21.41 -10.69 -8.47
C THR A 379 -20.58 -10.78 -9.76
N SER A 380 -20.95 -10.03 -10.79
CA SER A 380 -20.25 -10.00 -12.07
C SER A 380 -18.84 -9.41 -11.92
N TYR A 381 -18.70 -8.33 -11.15
CA TYR A 381 -17.41 -7.77 -10.78
C TYR A 381 -16.53 -8.80 -10.07
N SER A 382 -17.06 -9.46 -9.03
CA SER A 382 -16.30 -10.45 -8.25
C SER A 382 -15.82 -11.61 -9.14
N LYS A 383 -16.67 -12.07 -10.07
CA LYS A 383 -16.29 -13.08 -11.07
C LYS A 383 -15.19 -12.59 -12.02
N LYS A 384 -15.28 -11.34 -12.48
CA LYS A 384 -14.28 -10.72 -13.36
C LYS A 384 -12.93 -10.65 -12.65
N ILE A 385 -12.89 -10.14 -11.42
CA ILE A 385 -11.67 -10.06 -10.61
C ILE A 385 -11.04 -11.43 -10.38
N LYS A 386 -11.84 -12.46 -10.09
CA LYS A 386 -11.35 -13.83 -9.96
C LYS A 386 -10.77 -14.38 -11.26
N ALA A 387 -11.41 -14.09 -12.39
CA ALA A 387 -10.91 -14.52 -13.70
C ALA A 387 -9.61 -13.80 -14.11
N ASP A 388 -9.53 -12.49 -13.84
CA ASP A 388 -8.41 -11.64 -14.27
C ASP A 388 -7.19 -11.83 -13.36
N TYR A 389 -7.38 -11.95 -12.04
CA TYR A 389 -6.30 -11.89 -11.04
C TYR A 389 -6.21 -13.14 -10.14
N GLY A 390 -7.14 -14.08 -10.24
CA GLY A 390 -7.13 -15.32 -9.43
C GLY A 390 -7.48 -15.11 -7.95
N ILE A 391 -8.02 -13.94 -7.60
CA ILE A 391 -8.36 -13.57 -6.21
C ILE A 391 -9.87 -13.56 -6.00
N ASP A 392 -10.28 -13.91 -4.79
CA ASP A 392 -11.65 -13.72 -4.34
C ASP A 392 -11.75 -12.33 -3.71
N VAL A 393 -12.66 -11.50 -4.22
CA VAL A 393 -13.00 -10.21 -3.61
C VAL A 393 -14.40 -10.31 -3.04
N ASN A 394 -14.51 -10.04 -1.75
CA ASN A 394 -15.80 -9.77 -1.15
C ASN A 394 -16.07 -8.27 -1.23
N MET A 395 -16.86 -7.86 -2.23
CA MET A 395 -17.27 -6.46 -2.40
C MET A 395 -18.01 -5.86 -1.20
N GLN A 396 -18.45 -6.69 -0.24
CA GLN A 396 -19.08 -6.24 0.99
C GLN A 396 -18.04 -5.94 2.09
N GLU A 397 -16.86 -6.57 2.06
CA GLU A 397 -15.86 -6.48 3.14
C GLU A 397 -14.57 -5.77 2.71
N ASP A 398 -14.12 -6.00 1.48
CA ASP A 398 -12.77 -5.64 1.02
C ASP A 398 -12.73 -4.27 0.28
N THR A 399 -13.87 -3.55 0.19
CA THR A 399 -13.99 -2.39 -0.72
C THR A 399 -14.82 -1.23 -0.16
N ASP A 400 -14.66 -0.88 1.12
CA ASP A 400 -15.47 0.16 1.79
C ASP A 400 -15.53 1.49 1.03
N ASN A 401 -14.39 2.02 0.59
CA ASN A 401 -14.32 3.27 -0.19
C ASN A 401 -15.13 3.23 -1.49
N LEU A 402 -15.28 2.04 -2.06
CA LEU A 402 -15.88 1.83 -3.36
C LEU A 402 -17.39 1.56 -3.27
N TYR A 403 -17.82 0.89 -2.22
CA TYR A 403 -19.24 0.76 -1.89
C TYR A 403 -19.88 2.13 -1.59
N ASP A 404 -19.12 3.04 -0.98
CA ASP A 404 -19.51 4.44 -0.79
C ASP A 404 -19.58 5.22 -2.11
N CYS A 405 -18.68 4.99 -3.06
CA CYS A 405 -18.76 5.62 -4.39
C CYS A 405 -20.05 5.24 -5.13
N ILE A 406 -20.44 3.97 -5.08
CA ILE A 406 -21.71 3.48 -5.64
C ILE A 406 -22.91 4.19 -4.98
N LYS A 407 -22.92 4.26 -3.64
CA LYS A 407 -23.96 4.99 -2.90
C LYS A 407 -24.05 6.44 -3.36
N GLU A 408 -22.92 7.14 -3.45
CA GLU A 408 -22.87 8.54 -3.86
C GLU A 408 -23.38 8.76 -5.28
N GLN A 409 -23.08 7.86 -6.23
CA GLN A 409 -23.62 7.93 -7.59
C GLN A 409 -25.16 7.76 -7.59
N ILE A 410 -25.68 6.78 -6.86
CA ILE A 410 -27.14 6.55 -6.70
C ILE A 410 -27.82 7.78 -6.09
N VAL A 411 -27.27 8.31 -5.00
CA VAL A 411 -27.85 9.46 -4.27
C VAL A 411 -27.82 10.72 -5.14
N ARG A 412 -26.76 10.96 -5.91
CA ARG A 412 -26.69 12.08 -6.87
C ARG A 412 -27.68 11.92 -8.02
N GLY A 413 -27.95 10.69 -8.44
CA GLY A 413 -28.97 10.35 -9.42
C GLY A 413 -30.41 10.46 -8.90
N ALA A 414 -30.59 10.58 -7.57
CA ALA A 414 -31.88 10.58 -6.88
C ALA A 414 -32.72 9.30 -7.12
N ASP A 415 -32.05 8.16 -7.27
CA ASP A 415 -32.70 6.87 -7.52
C ASP A 415 -32.98 6.12 -6.20
N VAL A 416 -34.22 6.29 -5.70
CA VAL A 416 -34.69 5.70 -4.44
C VAL A 416 -34.81 4.18 -4.50
N GLU A 417 -35.09 3.61 -5.68
CA GLU A 417 -35.22 2.16 -5.84
C GLU A 417 -33.84 1.51 -5.74
N LYS A 418 -32.85 2.04 -6.46
CA LYS A 418 -31.45 1.59 -6.36
C LYS A 418 -30.85 1.83 -4.99
N TYR A 419 -31.23 2.92 -4.32
CA TYR A 419 -30.82 3.13 -2.93
C TYR A 419 -31.37 2.05 -1.99
N SER A 420 -32.60 1.57 -2.25
CA SER A 420 -33.19 0.47 -1.47
C SER A 420 -32.49 -0.87 -1.76
N GLU A 421 -32.12 -1.13 -3.01
CA GLU A 421 -31.24 -2.28 -3.36
C GLU A 421 -29.90 -2.17 -2.63
N TRP A 422 -29.30 -0.98 -2.62
CA TRP A 422 -28.06 -0.71 -1.89
C TRP A 422 -28.22 -0.99 -0.40
N LEU A 423 -29.24 -0.47 0.27
CA LEU A 423 -29.51 -0.73 1.69
C LEU A 423 -29.68 -2.24 1.99
N ALA A 424 -30.32 -3.00 1.10
CA ALA A 424 -30.48 -4.44 1.26
C ALA A 424 -29.14 -5.21 1.20
N VAL A 425 -28.15 -4.67 0.47
CA VAL A 425 -26.78 -5.18 0.47
C VAL A 425 -26.02 -4.69 1.71
N ALA A 426 -26.10 -3.40 2.03
CA ALA A 426 -25.35 -2.76 3.13
C ALA A 426 -25.68 -3.38 4.48
N SER A 427 -26.97 -3.64 4.71
CA SER A 427 -27.50 -4.20 5.95
C SER A 427 -27.02 -5.63 6.25
N LYS A 428 -26.48 -6.34 5.26
CA LYS A 428 -25.82 -7.65 5.48
C LYS A 428 -24.49 -7.50 6.22
N LYS A 429 -23.82 -6.35 6.11
CA LYS A 429 -22.51 -6.07 6.75
C LYS A 429 -22.66 -5.45 8.13
N HIS A 430 -23.43 -4.37 8.21
CA HIS A 430 -23.57 -3.57 9.42
C HIS A 430 -24.91 -2.86 9.43
N THR A 431 -25.29 -2.36 10.60
CA THR A 431 -26.47 -1.50 10.72
C THR A 431 -26.15 -0.14 10.11
N VAL A 432 -26.89 0.24 9.06
CA VAL A 432 -26.82 1.59 8.50
C VAL A 432 -27.54 2.54 9.44
N SER A 433 -26.92 3.67 9.75
CA SER A 433 -27.51 4.68 10.65
C SER A 433 -28.77 5.28 10.04
N HIS A 434 -29.82 5.43 10.84
CA HIS A 434 -31.00 6.21 10.46
C HIS A 434 -30.67 7.67 10.15
N LEU A 435 -29.63 8.25 10.75
CA LEU A 435 -29.20 9.61 10.41
C LEU A 435 -28.59 9.68 9.00
N ASP A 436 -27.78 8.68 8.62
CA ASP A 436 -27.18 8.61 7.29
C ASP A 436 -28.25 8.36 6.22
N MET A 437 -29.17 7.43 6.48
CA MET A 437 -30.34 7.19 5.62
C MET A 437 -31.19 8.46 5.45
N ALA A 438 -31.45 9.19 6.55
CA ALA A 438 -32.22 10.43 6.48
C ALA A 438 -31.50 11.50 5.63
N TRP A 439 -30.18 11.57 5.72
CA TRP A 439 -29.37 12.49 4.90
C TRP A 439 -29.40 12.11 3.42
N ASP A 440 -29.24 10.83 3.10
CA ASP A 440 -29.29 10.34 1.73
C ASP A 440 -30.67 10.59 1.10
N PHE A 441 -31.76 10.24 1.79
CA PHE A 441 -33.10 10.54 1.31
C PHE A 441 -33.38 12.04 1.17
N TYR A 442 -32.83 12.87 2.07
CA TYR A 442 -32.89 14.32 1.93
C TYR A 442 -32.20 14.80 0.65
N ARG A 443 -30.98 14.32 0.37
CA ARG A 443 -30.23 14.66 -0.86
C ARG A 443 -30.96 14.24 -2.12
N MET A 444 -31.66 13.10 -2.08
CA MET A 444 -32.51 12.61 -3.17
C MET A 444 -33.89 13.29 -3.24
N LYS A 445 -34.21 14.24 -2.34
CA LYS A 445 -35.52 14.90 -2.21
C LYS A 445 -36.69 13.93 -1.92
N SER A 446 -36.38 12.78 -1.34
CA SER A 446 -37.33 11.77 -0.91
C SER A 446 -37.85 12.10 0.49
N TRP A 447 -38.67 13.16 0.58
CA TRP A 447 -39.00 13.81 1.85
C TRP A 447 -39.66 12.89 2.87
N LYS A 448 -40.56 12.00 2.44
CA LYS A 448 -41.27 11.08 3.33
C LYS A 448 -40.29 10.11 4.00
N GLN A 449 -39.44 9.46 3.21
CA GLN A 449 -38.42 8.53 3.70
C GLN A 449 -37.38 9.24 4.56
N ALA A 450 -37.01 10.48 4.22
CA ALA A 450 -36.13 11.30 5.06
C ALA A 450 -36.76 11.57 6.43
N ALA A 451 -38.04 11.97 6.48
CA ALA A 451 -38.75 12.22 7.72
C ALA A 451 -38.88 10.95 8.58
N GLU A 452 -39.24 9.81 7.99
CA GLU A 452 -39.34 8.52 8.68
C GLU A 452 -38.01 8.13 9.34
N ASN A 453 -36.89 8.33 8.64
CA ASN A 453 -35.56 8.04 9.18
C ASN A 453 -35.12 9.05 10.25
N TYR A 454 -35.46 10.34 10.12
CA TYR A 454 -35.23 11.31 11.20
C TYR A 454 -36.03 10.97 12.47
N GLU A 455 -37.30 10.56 12.33
CA GLU A 455 -38.13 10.12 13.46
C GLU A 455 -37.58 8.84 14.10
N ALA A 456 -37.17 7.85 13.30
CA ALA A 456 -36.54 6.63 13.77
C ALA A 456 -35.23 6.92 14.51
N TYR A 457 -34.40 7.81 13.97
CA TYR A 457 -33.15 8.22 14.61
C TYR A 457 -33.42 8.79 16.00
N LEU A 458 -34.37 9.72 16.16
CA LEU A 458 -34.68 10.30 17.48
C LEU A 458 -35.15 9.30 18.55
N ASN A 459 -35.62 8.11 18.15
CA ASN A 459 -36.04 7.06 19.08
C ASN A 459 -34.89 6.08 19.42
N GLY A 460 -33.71 6.26 18.84
CA GLY A 460 -32.53 5.43 19.08
C GLY A 460 -31.76 5.78 20.35
N THR A 461 -30.70 5.02 20.63
CA THR A 461 -29.89 5.13 21.87
C THR A 461 -28.57 5.87 21.69
N GLU A 462 -28.03 5.96 20.47
CA GLU A 462 -26.76 6.64 20.18
C GLU A 462 -26.99 7.84 19.26
N LEU A 463 -27.22 9.00 19.86
CA LEU A 463 -27.62 10.22 19.16
C LEU A 463 -26.48 11.23 19.14
N SER A 464 -25.79 11.29 18.00
CA SER A 464 -24.78 12.30 17.67
C SER A 464 -25.20 13.13 16.45
N GLY A 465 -24.51 14.24 16.18
CA GLY A 465 -24.67 14.97 14.91
C GLY A 465 -25.98 15.74 14.68
N LEU A 466 -27.03 15.59 15.51
CA LEU A 466 -28.37 16.18 15.31
C LEU A 466 -28.37 17.66 14.91
N ARG A 467 -27.52 18.48 15.54
CA ARG A 467 -27.42 19.93 15.23
C ARG A 467 -27.07 20.23 13.78
N HIS A 468 -26.31 19.34 13.12
CA HIS A 468 -25.85 19.53 11.73
C HIS A 468 -26.98 19.26 10.72
N HIS A 469 -28.04 18.55 11.14
CA HIS A 469 -29.18 18.20 10.30
C HIS A 469 -30.40 19.09 10.53
N SER A 470 -30.34 20.05 11.46
CA SER A 470 -31.52 20.86 11.82
C SER A 470 -32.10 21.64 10.65
N ALA A 471 -31.25 22.13 9.74
CA ALA A 471 -31.68 22.77 8.50
C ALA A 471 -32.44 21.80 7.59
N ASN A 472 -31.85 20.62 7.36
CA ASN A 472 -32.42 19.58 6.53
C ASN A 472 -33.78 19.12 7.07
N VAL A 473 -33.89 18.94 8.39
CA VAL A 473 -35.16 18.58 9.05
C VAL A 473 -36.23 19.65 8.83
N ALA A 474 -35.89 20.93 8.98
CA ALA A 474 -36.82 22.02 8.73
C ALA A 474 -37.33 22.00 7.28
N GLU A 475 -36.44 21.80 6.31
CA GLU A 475 -36.79 21.71 4.90
C GLU A 475 -37.65 20.49 4.58
N VAL A 476 -37.29 19.30 5.09
CA VAL A 476 -38.05 18.05 4.89
C VAL A 476 -39.50 18.22 5.32
N TYR A 477 -39.73 18.72 6.54
CA TYR A 477 -41.08 18.87 7.06
C TYR A 477 -41.83 20.04 6.45
N SER A 478 -41.13 21.09 6.00
CA SER A 478 -41.72 22.15 5.17
C SER A 478 -42.24 21.59 3.84
N ALA A 479 -41.43 20.79 3.14
CA ALA A 479 -41.82 20.12 1.89
C ALA A 479 -43.00 19.16 2.07
N LEU A 480 -43.10 18.51 3.23
CA LEU A 480 -44.24 17.66 3.61
C LEU A 480 -45.46 18.43 4.12
N LYS A 481 -45.39 19.77 4.23
CA LYS A 481 -46.43 20.63 4.82
C LYS A 481 -46.79 20.26 6.26
N GLN A 482 -45.78 19.90 7.05
CA GLN A 482 -45.89 19.50 8.45
C GLN A 482 -44.86 20.24 9.33
N PRO A 483 -44.77 21.58 9.29
CA PRO A 483 -43.76 22.35 10.04
C PRO A 483 -43.82 22.15 11.56
N GLU A 484 -44.99 21.79 12.11
CA GLU A 484 -45.16 21.45 13.53
C GLU A 484 -44.33 20.23 13.94
N LYS A 485 -44.15 19.25 13.03
CA LYS A 485 -43.29 18.09 13.30
C LYS A 485 -41.82 18.47 13.36
N ALA A 486 -41.36 19.43 12.55
CA ALA A 486 -39.99 19.94 12.67
C ALA A 486 -39.76 20.61 14.02
N ILE A 487 -40.73 21.39 14.51
CA ILE A 487 -40.67 21.98 15.85
C ILE A 487 -40.57 20.87 16.91
N GLY A 488 -41.43 19.85 16.82
CA GLY A 488 -41.39 18.70 17.74
C GLY A 488 -40.07 17.93 17.70
N PHE A 489 -39.45 17.79 16.52
CA PHE A 489 -38.12 17.23 16.37
C PHE A 489 -37.08 18.06 17.15
N MET A 490 -37.06 19.38 16.98
CA MET A 490 -36.11 20.26 17.68
C MET A 490 -36.33 20.23 19.20
N GLU A 491 -37.59 20.21 19.65
CA GLU A 491 -37.92 20.12 21.08
C GLU A 491 -37.42 18.82 21.70
N LYS A 492 -37.59 17.68 21.01
CA LYS A 492 -36.99 16.41 21.44
C LYS A 492 -35.46 16.46 21.42
N ALA A 493 -34.86 17.04 20.38
CA ALA A 493 -33.43 17.17 20.26
C ALA A 493 -32.81 18.01 21.40
N ILE A 494 -33.51 19.04 21.89
CA ILE A 494 -33.11 19.82 23.08
C ILE A 494 -33.05 18.95 24.34
N VAL A 495 -34.02 18.07 24.53
CA VAL A 495 -34.05 17.16 25.70
C VAL A 495 -32.87 16.18 25.65
N ILE A 496 -32.53 15.71 24.44
CA ILE A 496 -31.48 14.71 24.21
C ILE A 496 -30.08 15.34 24.26
N GLN A 497 -29.92 16.53 23.69
CA GLN A 497 -28.65 17.26 23.55
C GLN A 497 -28.79 18.70 24.07
N PRO A 498 -28.98 18.91 25.39
CA PRO A 498 -29.21 20.23 25.97
C PRO A 498 -28.03 21.18 25.75
N GLU A 499 -26.81 20.67 25.57
CA GLU A 499 -25.63 21.46 25.21
C GLU A 499 -25.76 22.16 23.85
N ASN A 500 -26.63 21.66 22.95
CA ASN A 500 -26.90 22.22 21.64
C ASN A 500 -28.22 23.04 21.61
N GLU A 501 -28.85 23.31 22.76
CA GLU A 501 -30.16 23.97 22.86
C GLU A 501 -30.21 25.32 22.13
N LEU A 502 -29.12 26.08 22.14
CA LEU A 502 -29.01 27.35 21.40
C LEU A 502 -29.32 27.17 19.90
N PHE A 503 -28.79 26.11 19.28
CA PHE A 503 -28.95 25.84 17.85
C PHE A 503 -30.36 25.35 17.53
N PHE A 504 -30.91 24.45 18.34
CA PHE A 504 -32.26 23.95 18.13
C PHE A 504 -33.31 25.05 18.33
N ARG A 505 -33.12 25.94 19.31
CA ARG A 505 -34.02 27.09 19.50
C ARG A 505 -33.91 28.11 18.37
N HIS A 506 -32.73 28.32 17.79
CA HIS A 506 -32.60 29.11 16.57
C HIS A 506 -33.49 28.53 15.45
N TRP A 507 -33.44 27.22 15.21
CA TRP A 507 -34.27 26.58 14.21
C TRP A 507 -35.77 26.61 14.53
N ILE A 508 -36.17 26.44 15.80
CA ILE A 508 -37.58 26.63 16.21
C ILE A 508 -38.05 28.05 15.85
N ALA A 509 -37.25 29.07 16.16
CA ALA A 509 -37.58 30.46 15.81
C ALA A 509 -37.74 30.63 14.29
N ASN A 510 -36.83 30.05 13.51
CA ASN A 510 -36.88 30.14 12.06
C ASN A 510 -38.13 29.45 11.49
N ILE A 511 -38.36 28.17 11.85
CA ILE A 511 -39.50 27.37 11.38
C ILE A 511 -40.83 28.07 11.70
N CYS A 512 -41.02 28.55 12.94
CA CYS A 512 -42.25 29.24 13.32
C CYS A 512 -42.47 30.52 12.52
N THR A 513 -41.40 31.29 12.29
CA THR A 513 -41.47 32.60 11.61
C THR A 513 -41.71 32.43 10.11
N GLU A 514 -41.01 31.51 9.45
CA GLU A 514 -41.17 31.19 8.04
C GLU A 514 -42.57 30.67 7.72
N ASN A 515 -43.07 29.76 8.54
CA ASN A 515 -44.36 29.11 8.32
C ASN A 515 -45.54 29.88 8.91
N LYS A 516 -45.30 31.02 9.58
CA LYS A 516 -46.35 31.84 10.20
C LYS A 516 -47.22 31.01 11.15
N ILE A 517 -46.58 30.29 12.07
CA ILE A 517 -47.20 29.47 13.11
C ILE A 517 -46.58 29.76 14.48
N GLU A 518 -47.29 29.44 15.56
CA GLU A 518 -46.70 29.40 16.92
C GLU A 518 -45.96 30.69 17.33
N LYS A 519 -46.53 31.88 17.05
CA LYS A 519 -45.91 33.21 17.29
C LYS A 519 -45.26 33.35 18.66
N ALA A 520 -45.95 32.85 19.70
CA ALA A 520 -45.47 32.91 21.08
C ALA A 520 -44.22 32.05 21.30
N LYS A 521 -44.16 30.87 20.67
CA LYS A 521 -43.00 29.98 20.71
C LYS A 521 -41.81 30.61 19.99
N ALA A 522 -42.04 31.21 18.82
CA ALA A 522 -41.02 31.95 18.07
C ALA A 522 -40.39 33.08 18.90
N LYS A 523 -41.22 33.92 19.54
CA LYS A 523 -40.74 35.00 20.41
C LYS A 523 -39.88 34.49 21.59
N LYS A 524 -40.32 33.41 22.24
CA LYS A 524 -39.57 32.78 23.35
C LYS A 524 -38.22 32.23 22.87
N ALA A 525 -38.20 31.58 21.71
CA ALA A 525 -36.98 31.03 21.12
C ALA A 525 -35.98 32.14 20.74
N ILE A 526 -36.43 33.22 20.10
CA ILE A 526 -35.59 34.39 19.77
C ILE A 526 -34.99 35.00 21.05
N ALA A 527 -35.82 35.24 22.07
CA ALA A 527 -35.35 35.81 23.34
C ALA A 527 -34.29 34.92 24.02
N PHE A 528 -34.49 33.59 23.98
CA PHE A 528 -33.49 32.65 24.48
C PHE A 528 -32.18 32.74 23.67
N CYS A 529 -32.25 32.73 22.35
CA CYS A 529 -31.08 32.77 21.50
C CYS A 529 -30.28 34.06 21.70
N ARG A 530 -30.93 35.21 21.84
CA ARG A 530 -30.26 36.48 22.17
C ARG A 530 -29.55 36.43 23.50
N LYS A 531 -30.23 35.94 24.54
CA LYS A 531 -29.69 35.89 25.91
C LYS A 531 -28.47 34.97 26.00
N ASN A 532 -28.48 33.86 25.26
CA ASN A 532 -27.46 32.82 25.35
C ASN A 532 -26.51 32.78 24.15
N PHE A 533 -26.50 33.84 23.32
CA PHE A 533 -25.71 33.87 22.09
C PHE A 533 -24.22 33.70 22.37
N LYS A 534 -23.58 32.86 21.56
CA LYS A 534 -22.13 32.75 21.45
C LYS A 534 -21.76 32.78 19.97
N PRO A 535 -20.66 33.46 19.57
CA PRO A 535 -20.20 33.42 18.18
C PRO A 535 -20.07 31.98 17.66
N ASN A 536 -20.69 31.71 16.51
CA ASN A 536 -20.77 30.38 15.92
C ASN A 536 -20.95 30.48 14.40
N ILE A 537 -20.86 29.35 13.70
CA ILE A 537 -20.94 29.27 12.23
C ILE A 537 -22.37 29.18 11.67
N TYR A 538 -23.39 29.01 12.52
CA TYR A 538 -24.75 28.69 12.09
C TYR A 538 -25.63 29.93 11.98
N PHE A 539 -25.49 30.88 12.91
CA PHE A 539 -26.26 32.11 12.89
C PHE A 539 -25.59 33.23 13.67
N SER A 540 -25.96 34.46 13.31
CA SER A 540 -25.51 35.72 13.91
C SER A 540 -26.59 36.33 14.82
N ILE A 541 -26.21 37.31 15.65
CA ILE A 541 -27.20 38.05 16.44
C ILE A 541 -28.16 38.86 15.56
N SER A 542 -27.70 39.34 14.40
CA SER A 542 -28.54 40.04 13.43
C SER A 542 -29.62 39.15 12.83
N ASP A 543 -29.39 37.84 12.73
CA ASP A 543 -30.42 36.90 12.26
C ASP A 543 -31.60 36.86 13.25
N MET A 544 -31.35 37.08 14.54
CA MET A 544 -32.42 37.20 15.55
C MET A 544 -33.21 38.50 15.40
N ASP A 545 -32.56 39.61 15.02
CA ASP A 545 -33.24 40.87 14.69
C ASP A 545 -34.15 40.71 13.48
N GLU A 546 -33.68 40.00 12.45
CA GLU A 546 -34.45 39.73 11.25
C GLU A 546 -35.69 38.88 11.54
N LEU A 547 -35.53 37.76 12.26
CA LEU A 547 -36.66 36.91 12.66
C LEU A 547 -37.68 37.69 13.50
N GLU A 548 -37.22 38.53 14.42
CA GLU A 548 -38.12 39.35 15.25
C GLU A 548 -38.90 40.38 14.42
N ASN A 549 -38.27 40.99 13.42
CA ASN A 549 -38.94 41.91 12.51
C ASN A 549 -39.96 41.20 11.62
N ARG A 550 -39.64 40.01 11.11
CA ARG A 550 -40.57 39.18 10.35
C ARG A 550 -41.78 38.75 11.18
N LEU A 551 -41.63 38.53 12.48
CA LEU A 551 -42.77 38.25 13.37
C LEU A 551 -43.69 39.46 13.60
N LYS A 552 -43.23 40.70 13.36
CA LYS A 552 -44.09 41.89 13.45
C LYS A 552 -45.02 42.02 12.25
N THR A 553 -44.62 41.47 11.10
CA THR A 553 -45.42 41.46 9.86
C THR A 553 -46.31 40.22 9.72
N TYR A 554 -46.20 39.27 10.66
CA TYR A 554 -47.09 38.12 10.82
C TYR A 554 -48.47 38.51 11.35
#